data_AF-A0A7S1GTI9-F1
#
_entry.id   AF-A0A7S1GTI9-F1
#
_cell.length_a   1.000
_cell.length_b   1.000
_cell.length_c   1.000
_cell.angle_alpha   90.00
_cell.angle_beta   90.00
_cell.angle_gamma   90.00
#
_symmetry.space_group_name_H-M   'P 1'
#
loop_
_entity.id
_entity.type
_entity.pdbx_description
1 polymer ?
#
loop_
_entity_poly.entity_id
_entity_poly.type
_entity_poly.pdbx_seq_one_letter_code
_entity_poly.pdbx_strand_id
1 'polypeptide(L)'
;ITFALLGAPAAWAEPQIQAINMSQQAGVDIVRIELSEPLAAVPNGFTIQSPPRVAIDLPGVGNAMGRNAIELNQGNLRSANIAQAGDRARVVLNLRQASNYQ
;
A
#
# COMPACT_ATOMS: atom_id res chain seq x y z
N ILE A 1 29.87 40.41 12.38
CA ILE A 1 29.69 38.96 12.16
C ILE A 1 28.19 38.75 11.97
N THR A 2 27.73 38.63 10.72
CA THR A 2 26.30 38.45 10.39
C THR A 2 25.96 36.97 10.44
N PHE A 3 25.02 36.60 11.30
CA PHE A 3 24.49 35.24 11.39
C PHE A 3 23.57 34.97 10.19
N ALA A 4 23.91 33.97 9.37
CA ALA A 4 23.02 33.45 8.34
C ALA A 4 22.10 32.39 8.95
N LEU A 5 20.79 32.60 8.88
CA LEU A 5 19.77 31.59 9.20
C LEU A 5 19.73 30.56 8.07
N LEU A 6 20.27 29.36 8.32
CA LEU A 6 20.06 28.19 7.49
C LEU A 6 18.59 27.75 7.64
N GLY A 7 17.77 28.01 6.62
CA GLY A 7 16.42 27.45 6.54
C GLY A 7 16.50 25.93 6.42
N ALA A 8 15.94 25.20 7.38
CA ALA A 8 15.78 23.76 7.26
C ALA A 8 14.84 23.46 6.09
N PRO A 9 15.15 22.48 5.21
CA PRO A 9 14.17 22.04 4.23
C PRO A 9 12.96 21.49 4.99
N ALA A 10 11.77 21.97 4.64
CA ALA A 10 10.55 21.28 5.00
C ALA A 10 10.61 19.91 4.32
N ALA A 11 10.95 18.86 5.08
CA ALA A 11 10.76 17.50 4.63
C ALA A 11 9.24 17.32 4.56
N TRP A 12 8.69 17.25 3.34
CA TRP A 12 7.32 16.80 3.14
C TRP A 12 7.31 15.36 3.64
N ALA A 13 6.53 15.08 4.68
CA ALA A 13 6.49 13.74 5.24
C ALA A 13 5.97 12.80 4.15
N GLU A 14 6.74 11.77 3.83
CA GLU A 14 6.28 10.74 2.89
C GLU A 14 5.01 10.09 3.47
N PRO A 15 3.91 9.93 2.70
CA PRO A 15 2.75 9.22 3.19
C PRO A 15 3.14 7.82 3.65
N GLN A 16 2.60 7.37 4.78
CA GLN A 16 2.95 6.09 5.38
C GLN A 16 1.75 5.17 5.41
N ILE A 17 1.93 3.90 5.03
CA ILE A 17 0.91 2.86 5.27
C ILE A 17 0.79 2.62 6.76
N GLN A 18 -0.39 2.84 7.31
CA GLN A 18 -0.68 2.69 8.74
C GLN A 18 -1.45 1.39 9.03
N ALA A 19 -2.35 1.00 8.12
CA ALA A 19 -3.12 -0.23 8.24
C ALA A 19 -3.51 -0.78 6.87
N ILE A 20 -3.72 -2.09 6.82
CA ILE A 20 -4.38 -2.77 5.72
C ILE A 20 -5.45 -3.64 6.33
N ASN A 21 -6.71 -3.30 6.04
CA ASN A 21 -7.89 -3.94 6.59
C ASN A 21 -8.67 -4.62 5.46
N MET A 22 -9.32 -5.74 5.77
CA MET A 22 -10.21 -6.43 4.86
C MET A 22 -11.63 -6.39 5.41
N SER A 23 -12.60 -6.19 4.52
CA SER A 23 -14.00 -6.53 4.74
C SER A 23 -14.58 -7.23 3.51
N GLN A 24 -15.78 -7.78 3.66
CA GLN A 24 -16.56 -8.27 2.53
C GLN A 24 -17.90 -7.56 2.51
N GLN A 25 -18.31 -7.07 1.34
CA GLN A 25 -19.57 -6.38 1.14
C GLN A 25 -20.26 -6.92 -0.12
N ALA A 26 -21.47 -7.45 0.04
CA ALA A 26 -22.25 -8.02 -1.06
C ALA A 26 -21.47 -9.05 -1.92
N GLY A 27 -20.62 -9.87 -1.28
CA GLY A 27 -19.80 -10.88 -1.96
C GLY A 27 -18.53 -10.35 -2.64
N VAL A 28 -18.24 -9.05 -2.54
CA VAL A 28 -17.00 -8.44 -3.00
C VAL A 28 -16.05 -8.27 -1.82
N ASP A 29 -14.82 -8.75 -1.98
CA ASP A 29 -13.75 -8.50 -1.00
C ASP A 29 -13.24 -7.06 -1.16
N ILE A 30 -13.31 -6.27 -0.09
CA ILE A 30 -12.82 -4.90 -0.03
C ILE A 30 -11.54 -4.87 0.79
N VAL A 31 -10.46 -4.36 0.19
CA VAL A 31 -9.20 -4.08 0.90
C VAL A 31 -9.05 -2.58 1.08
N ARG A 32 -8.92 -2.14 2.32
CA ARG A 32 -8.69 -0.75 2.68
C ARG A 32 -7.23 -0.59 3.10
N ILE A 33 -6.49 0.23 2.36
CA ILE A 33 -5.13 0.64 2.71
C ILE A 33 -5.22 2.04 3.31
N GLU A 34 -4.90 2.17 4.60
CA GLU A 34 -4.93 3.44 5.32
C GLU A 34 -3.55 4.09 5.28
N LEU A 35 -3.53 5.37 4.90
CA LEU A 35 -2.31 6.16 4.74
C LEU A 35 -2.33 7.35 5.70
N SER A 36 -1.16 7.78 6.17
CA SER A 36 -1.02 8.96 7.03
C SER A 36 -1.41 10.26 6.33
N GLU A 37 -1.29 10.28 5.01
CA GLU A 37 -1.62 11.42 4.16
C GLU A 37 -2.30 10.92 2.87
N PRO A 38 -3.15 11.74 2.22
CA PRO A 38 -3.77 11.38 0.95
C PRO A 38 -2.75 11.17 -0.17
N LEU A 39 -3.04 10.27 -1.11
CA LEU A 39 -2.27 10.15 -2.34
C LEU A 39 -2.56 11.33 -3.27
N ALA A 40 -1.52 11.83 -3.95
CA ALA A 40 -1.66 12.88 -4.95
C ALA A 40 -2.39 12.44 -6.24
N ALA A 41 -2.44 11.12 -6.50
CA ALA A 41 -3.11 10.53 -7.66
C ALA A 41 -3.58 9.11 -7.34
N VAL A 42 -4.48 8.58 -8.18
CA VAL A 42 -4.89 7.17 -8.11
C VAL A 42 -3.68 6.28 -8.41
N PRO A 43 -3.35 5.31 -7.54
CA PRO A 43 -2.19 4.44 -7.75
C PRO A 43 -2.44 3.47 -8.91
N ASN A 44 -1.35 3.12 -9.59
CA ASN A 44 -1.41 2.08 -10.63
C ASN A 44 -1.52 0.70 -9.97
N GLY A 45 -2.24 -0.21 -10.62
CA GLY A 45 -2.32 -1.59 -10.20
C GLY A 45 -2.36 -2.55 -11.39
N PHE A 46 -2.13 -3.82 -11.11
CA PHE A 46 -2.21 -4.88 -12.12
C PHE A 46 -2.49 -6.23 -11.48
N THR A 47 -3.00 -7.16 -12.28
CA THR A 47 -3.31 -8.53 -11.85
C THR A 47 -2.29 -9.51 -12.42
N ILE A 48 -1.99 -10.57 -11.66
CA ILE A 48 -1.16 -11.70 -12.07
C ILE A 48 -2.02 -12.94 -11.92
N GLN A 49 -2.10 -13.77 -12.96
CA GLN A 49 -2.98 -14.94 -12.97
C GLN A 49 -2.35 -16.17 -12.30
N SER A 50 -1.04 -16.35 -12.44
CA SER A 50 -0.32 -17.52 -11.93
C SER A 50 1.01 -17.14 -11.26
N PRO A 51 1.12 -17.25 -9.92
CA PRO A 51 0.01 -17.45 -8.97
C PRO A 51 -0.94 -16.23 -8.92
N PRO A 52 -2.22 -16.40 -8.54
CA PRO A 52 -3.20 -15.31 -8.44
C PRO A 52 -2.78 -14.17 -7.51
N ARG A 53 -2.61 -12.96 -8.05
CA ARG A 53 -2.25 -11.75 -7.28
C ARG A 53 -2.87 -10.48 -7.86
N VAL A 54 -3.07 -9.49 -7.00
CA VAL A 54 -3.25 -8.08 -7.39
C VAL A 54 -2.11 -7.28 -6.76
N ALA A 55 -1.42 -6.47 -7.54
CA ALA A 55 -0.35 -5.60 -7.06
C ALA A 55 -0.74 -4.14 -7.28
N ILE A 56 -0.63 -3.33 -6.22
CA ILE A 56 -0.90 -1.89 -6.23
C ILE A 56 0.39 -1.14 -5.91
N ASP A 57 0.77 -0.23 -6.79
CA ASP A 57 1.99 0.56 -6.70
C ASP A 57 1.70 1.94 -6.10
N LEU A 58 2.32 2.20 -4.94
CA LEU A 58 2.20 3.42 -4.16
C LEU A 58 3.52 4.21 -4.24
N PRO A 59 3.63 5.23 -5.10
CA PRO A 59 4.83 6.04 -5.24
C PRO A 59 4.95 7.05 -4.09
N GLY A 60 6.17 7.22 -3.57
CA GLY A 60 6.48 8.08 -2.43
C GLY A 60 5.92 7.59 -1.10
N VAL A 61 5.50 6.32 -1.00
CA VAL A 61 4.82 5.79 0.19
C VAL A 61 5.71 4.85 0.99
N GLY A 62 5.83 5.12 2.29
CA GLY A 62 6.52 4.28 3.26
C GLY A 62 5.62 3.27 3.97
N ASN A 63 6.20 2.45 4.85
CA ASN A 63 5.48 1.46 5.66
C ASN A 63 5.66 1.75 7.15
N ALA A 64 4.61 2.24 7.81
CA ALA A 64 4.60 2.48 9.25
C ALA A 64 3.92 1.35 10.05
N MET A 65 3.51 0.25 9.41
CA MET A 65 2.85 -0.87 10.09
C MET A 65 3.81 -1.69 10.98
N GLY A 66 5.12 -1.49 10.86
CA GLY A 66 6.15 -2.28 11.55
C GLY A 66 6.25 -3.73 11.08
N ARG A 67 5.52 -4.10 10.03
CA ARG A 67 5.52 -5.44 9.40
C ARG A 67 5.21 -5.33 7.93
N ASN A 68 5.71 -6.29 7.16
CA ASN A 68 5.54 -6.31 5.70
C ASN A 68 4.48 -7.30 5.24
N ALA A 69 3.98 -8.18 6.11
CA ALA A 69 3.02 -9.22 5.74
C ALA A 69 1.86 -9.27 6.74
N ILE A 70 0.67 -9.51 6.21
CA ILE A 70 -0.57 -9.66 6.98
C ILE A 70 -1.33 -10.84 6.37
N GLU A 71 -1.66 -11.82 7.19
CA GLU A 71 -2.59 -12.88 6.81
C GLU A 71 -4.02 -12.38 6.93
N LEU A 72 -4.81 -12.60 5.88
CA LEU A 72 -6.22 -12.19 5.81
C LEU A 72 -7.14 -13.41 5.80
N ASN A 73 -6.77 -14.43 5.03
CA ASN A 73 -7.40 -15.76 4.98
C ASN A 73 -8.94 -15.78 4.83
N GLN A 74 -9.56 -14.73 4.29
CA GLN A 74 -11.00 -14.58 4.13
C GLN A 74 -11.34 -14.30 2.66
N GLY A 75 -12.49 -14.81 2.20
CA GLY A 75 -12.91 -14.67 0.81
C GLY A 75 -11.85 -15.20 -0.16
N ASN A 76 -11.57 -14.43 -1.21
CA ASN A 76 -10.52 -14.71 -2.17
C ASN A 76 -9.12 -14.30 -1.68
N LEU A 77 -9.01 -13.53 -0.60
CA LEU A 77 -7.73 -13.05 -0.08
C LEU A 77 -7.05 -14.10 0.82
N ARG A 78 -5.76 -14.32 0.59
CA ARG A 78 -4.89 -15.10 1.47
C ARG A 78 -4.07 -14.18 2.39
N SER A 79 -3.37 -13.21 1.79
CA SER A 79 -2.49 -12.30 2.52
C SER A 79 -2.29 -10.99 1.75
N ALA A 80 -1.91 -9.93 2.44
CA ALA A 80 -1.31 -8.73 1.86
C ALA A 80 0.17 -8.65 2.22
N ASN A 81 1.02 -8.28 1.25
CA ASN A 81 2.45 -8.06 1.47
C ASN A 81 2.86 -6.69 0.95
N ILE A 82 3.75 -6.00 1.67
CA ILE A 82 4.32 -4.72 1.28
C ILE A 82 5.77 -4.98 0.88
N ALA A 83 6.08 -4.77 -0.40
CA ALA A 83 7.43 -4.77 -0.92
C ALA A 83 7.89 -3.32 -1.13
N GLN A 84 9.01 -2.91 -0.57
CA GLN A 84 9.56 -1.58 -0.75
C GLN A 84 10.84 -1.61 -1.59
N ALA A 85 10.96 -0.69 -2.53
CA ALA A 85 12.15 -0.50 -3.34
C ALA A 85 12.31 0.99 -3.69
N GLY A 86 13.40 1.61 -3.22
CA GLY A 86 13.59 3.05 -3.38
C GLY A 86 12.45 3.84 -2.76
N ASP A 87 11.85 4.74 -3.54
CA ASP A 87 10.74 5.61 -3.18
C ASP A 87 9.36 4.96 -3.42
N ARG A 88 9.27 3.65 -3.64
CA ARG A 88 8.00 2.98 -3.98
C ARG A 88 7.70 1.84 -3.03
N ALA A 89 6.45 1.79 -2.58
CA ALA A 89 5.84 0.61 -1.97
C ALA A 89 4.93 -0.08 -2.97
N ARG A 90 5.01 -1.41 -3.04
CA ARG A 90 4.08 -2.27 -3.78
C ARG A 90 3.33 -3.13 -2.79
N VAL A 91 2.01 -2.93 -2.69
CA VAL A 91 1.13 -3.80 -1.93
C VAL A 91 0.68 -4.94 -2.83
N VAL A 92 1.04 -6.16 -2.48
CA VAL A 92 0.70 -7.40 -3.20
C VAL A 92 -0.33 -8.18 -2.39
N LEU A 93 -1.54 -8.26 -2.93
CA LEU A 93 -2.61 -9.12 -2.44
C LEU A 93 -2.44 -10.51 -3.08
N ASN A 94 -2.14 -11.53 -2.27
CA ASN A 94 -2.12 -12.91 -2.73
C ASN A 94 -3.54 -13.47 -2.64
N LEU A 95 -4.00 -14.06 -3.73
CA LEU A 95 -5.37 -14.53 -3.86
C LEU A 95 -5.45 -16.06 -3.91
N ARG A 96 -6.64 -16.60 -3.68
CA ARG A 96 -6.96 -18.03 -3.85
C ARG A 96 -7.26 -18.33 -5.32
N GLN A 97 -7.94 -17.41 -6.00
CA GLN A 97 -8.35 -17.44 -7.40
C GLN A 97 -8.06 -16.09 -8.04
N ALA A 98 -7.77 -16.07 -9.34
CA ALA A 98 -7.51 -14.82 -10.04
C ALA A 98 -8.77 -13.96 -10.10
N SER A 99 -8.61 -12.66 -9.88
CA SER A 99 -9.71 -11.68 -9.90
C SER A 99 -9.19 -10.36 -10.43
N ASN A 100 -10.10 -9.58 -11.01
CA ASN A 100 -9.86 -8.16 -11.28
C ASN A 100 -9.99 -7.34 -9.99
N TYR A 101 -9.55 -6.09 -10.06
CA TYR A 101 -9.69 -5.09 -9.01
C TYR A 101 -10.34 -3.83 -9.59
N GLN A 102 -10.89 -2.99 -8.70
CA GLN A 102 -11.44 -1.67 -9.02
C GLN A 102 -11.05 -0.69 -7.91
#